data_AF-A0A348G3D6-F1
#
_entry.id   AF-A0A348G3D6-F1
#
_cell.length_a   1.000
_cell.length_b   1.000
_cell.length_c   1.000
_cell.angle_alpha   90.00
_cell.angle_beta   90.00
_cell.angle_gamma   90.00
#
_symmetry.space_group_name_H-M   'P 1'
#
loop_
_entity.id
_entity.type
_entity.pdbx_description
1 polymer ?
#
loop_
_entity_poly.entity_id
_entity_poly.type
_entity_poly.pdbx_seq_one_letter_code
_entity_poly.pdbx_strand_id
1 'polypeptide(L)' 'MVVAADVCRVLGIVHAYKAVAPLPADEKNHHQMMGGGKLAAIISEPGLYRLIMRSDKPVARPFQD' A
#
# COMPACT_ATOMS: atom_id res chain seq x y z
N MET A 1 -1.39 9.52 6.12
CA MET A 1 -1.27 8.06 6.35
C MET A 1 -2.49 7.39 5.73
N VAL A 2 -2.29 6.34 4.94
CA VAL A 2 -3.38 5.65 4.21
C VAL A 2 -3.32 4.14 4.44
N VAL A 3 -4.46 3.45 4.31
CA VAL A 3 -4.51 1.99 4.43
C VAL A 3 -4.06 1.36 3.11
N ALA A 4 -2.99 0.57 3.12
CA ALA A 4 -2.42 -0.02 1.91
C ALA A 4 -3.40 -0.94 1.18
N ALA A 5 -4.34 -1.55 1.90
CA ALA A 5 -5.38 -2.39 1.31
C ALA A 5 -6.29 -1.63 0.34
N ASP A 6 -6.62 -0.37 0.63
CA ASP A 6 -7.46 0.44 -0.25
C ASP A 6 -6.73 0.80 -1.55
N VAL A 7 -5.46 1.19 -1.44
CA VAL A 7 -4.61 1.46 -2.60
C VAL A 7 -4.45 0.20 -3.44
N CYS A 8 -4.17 -0.94 -2.80
CA CYS A 8 -4.06 -2.22 -3.49
C CYS A 8 -5.35 -2.62 -4.19
N ARG A 9 -6.52 -2.32 -3.60
CA ARG A 9 -7.82 -2.56 -4.23
C ARG A 9 -7.99 -1.73 -5.50
N VAL A 10 -7.63 -0.45 -5.48
CA VAL A 10 -7.67 0.42 -6.67
C VAL A 10 -6.69 -0.06 -7.74
N LEU A 11 -5.48 -0.48 -7.35
CA LEU A 11 -4.47 -1.03 -8.26
C LEU A 11 -4.77 -2.47 -8.72
N GLY A 12 -5.83 -3.12 -8.22
CA GLY A 12 -6.11 -4.53 -8.53
C GLY A 12 -5.02 -5.49 -8.06
N ILE A 13 -4.37 -5.18 -6.93
CA ILE A 13 -3.39 -6.01 -6.24
C ILE A 13 -4.11 -6.82 -5.15
N VAL A 14 -4.10 -8.15 -5.29
CA VAL A 14 -4.84 -9.06 -4.38
C VAL A 14 -4.20 -9.11 -2.98
N HIS A 15 -2.88 -9.09 -2.90
CA HIS A 15 -2.15 -9.28 -1.64
C HIS A 15 -1.43 -8.00 -1.20
N ALA A 16 -2.13 -7.17 -0.43
CA ALA A 16 -1.56 -5.93 0.11
C ALA A 16 -0.27 -6.16 0.92
N TYR A 17 -0.17 -7.28 1.65
CA TYR A 17 1.04 -7.60 2.43
C TYR A 17 2.28 -7.78 1.54
N LYS A 18 2.14 -8.44 0.37
CA LYS A 18 3.22 -8.60 -0.61
C LYS A 18 3.57 -7.25 -1.24
N ALA A 19 2.56 -6.43 -1.47
CA ALA A 19 2.74 -5.10 -2.01
C ALA A 19 3.58 -4.24 -1.06
N VAL A 20 3.30 -4.19 0.24
CA VAL A 20 4.06 -3.33 1.16
C VAL A 20 5.41 -3.93 1.59
N ALA A 21 5.67 -5.21 1.31
CA ALA A 21 6.89 -5.90 1.73
C ALA A 21 8.21 -5.18 1.32
N PRO A 22 8.40 -4.71 0.09
CA PRO A 22 9.63 -4.01 -0.32
C PRO A 22 9.66 -2.51 0.07
N LEU A 23 8.61 -1.96 0.70
CA LEU A 23 8.68 -0.58 1.20
C LEU A 23 9.62 -0.51 2.42
N PRO A 24 10.36 0.59 2.62
CA PRO A 24 11.13 0.85 3.82
C PRO A 24 10.30 0.75 5.11
N ALA A 25 10.95 0.43 6.22
CA ALA A 25 10.28 0.23 7.51
C ALA A 25 9.70 1.52 8.11
N ASP A 26 10.24 2.68 7.75
CA ASP A 26 9.73 4.01 8.11
C ASP A 26 8.54 4.46 7.24
N GLU A 27 8.37 3.86 6.05
CA GLU A 27 7.27 4.16 5.13
C GLU A 27 6.04 3.25 5.33
N LYS A 28 6.16 2.21 6.16
CA LYS A 28 5.08 1.26 6.43
C LYS A 28 4.98 0.93 7.92
N ASN A 29 3.77 0.77 8.42
CA ASN A 29 3.53 0.27 9.77
C ASN A 29 2.37 -0.72 9.77
N HIS A 30 2.47 -1.77 10.58
CA HIS A 30 1.39 -2.72 10.77
C HIS A 30 0.61 -2.33 12.02
N HIS A 31 -0.64 -1.93 11.83
CA HIS A 31 -1.54 -1.62 12.94
C HIS A 31 -2.56 -2.73 13.11
N GLN A 32 -2.72 -3.21 14.33
CA GLN A 32 -3.79 -4.15 14.66
C GLN A 32 -5.10 -3.37 14.75
N MET A 33 -6.09 -3.79 13.95
CA MET A 33 -7.43 -3.22 14.07
C MET A 33 -8.02 -3.62 15.44
N MET A 34 -8.51 -2.64 16.20
CA MET A 34 -9.13 -2.85 17.50
C MET A 34 -10.23 -3.92 17.42
N GLY A 35 -10.26 -4.86 18.36
CA GLY A 35 -11.24 -5.96 18.38
C GLY A 35 -10.76 -7.30 17.81
N GLY A 36 -9.44 -7.54 17.74
CA GLY A 36 -8.88 -8.82 17.28
C GLY A 36 -8.92 -9.02 15.77
N GLY A 37 -9.08 -7.93 15.01
CA GLY A 37 -9.11 -7.95 13.55
C GLY A 37 -7.74 -8.23 12.91
N LYS A 38 -7.75 -8.47 11.59
CA LYS A 38 -6.52 -8.66 10.80
C LYS A 38 -5.62 -7.42 10.90
N LEU A 39 -4.31 -7.65 10.88
CA LEU A 39 -3.31 -6.57 10.79
C LEU A 39 -3.53 -5.78 9.50
N ALA A 40 -3.72 -4.46 9.65
CA ALA A 40 -3.78 -3.53 8.53
C ALA A 40 -2.41 -2.91 8.32
N ALA A 41 -1.93 -2.90 7.07
CA ALA A 41 -0.74 -2.15 6.71
C ALA A 41 -1.13 -0.69 6.45
N ILE A 42 -0.57 0.22 7.24
CA ILE A 42 -0.64 1.66 7.05
C ILE A 42 0.64 2.10 6.35
N ILE A 43 0.51 2.93 5.32
CA ILE A 43 1.66 3.48 4.59
C ILE A 43 1.66 5.00 4.66
N SER A 44 2.87 5.57 4.67
CA SER A 44 3.08 7.01 4.55
C SER A 44 2.85 7.47 3.10
N GLU A 45 2.88 8.78 2.88
CA GLU A 45 2.80 9.36 1.54
C GLU A 45 3.94 8.93 0.61
N PRO A 46 5.24 8.97 1.00
CA PRO A 46 6.29 8.43 0.15
C PRO A 46 6.09 6.93 -0.14
N GLY A 47 5.61 6.16 0.85
CA GLY A 47 5.25 4.75 0.65
C GLY A 47 4.10 4.55 -0.35
N LEU A 48 3.11 5.44 -0.36
CA LEU A 48 2.02 5.46 -1.34
C LEU A 48 2.56 5.69 -2.75
N TYR A 49 3.33 6.75 -2.96
CA TYR A 49 3.90 7.06 -4.28
C TYR A 49 4.76 5.91 -4.79
N ARG A 50 5.62 5.35 -3.93
CA ARG A 50 6.48 4.22 -4.28
C ARG A 50 5.67 2.98 -4.67
N LEU A 51 4.51 2.78 -4.05
CA LEU A 51 3.59 1.69 -4.38
C LEU A 51 2.93 1.89 -5.75
N ILE A 52 2.57 3.13 -6.09
CA ILE A 52 1.99 3.52 -7.38
C ILE A 52 3.03 3.50 -8.50
N MET A 53 4.20 4.10 -8.29
CA MET A 53 5.26 4.26 -9.30
C MET A 53 5.79 2.94 -9.85
N ARG A 54 5.84 1.89 -9.03
CA ARG A 54 6.27 0.54 -9.46
C ARG A 54 5.15 -0.31 -10.08
N SER A 55 3.90 0.16 -10.04
CA SER A 55 2.76 -0.64 -10.49
C SER A 55 2.68 -0.64 -12.01
N ASP A 56 2.60 -1.80 -12.62
CA ASP A 56 2.42 -2.02 -14.06
C ASP A 56 0.97 -1.80 -14.54
N LYS A 57 0.07 -1.46 -13.61
CA LYS A 57 -1.37 -1.36 -13.85
C LYS A 57 -1.71 -0.08 -14.62
N PRO A 58 -2.64 -0.12 -15.58
CA PRO A 58 -2.97 1.05 -16.39
C PRO A 58 -3.48 2.24 -15.57
N VAL A 59 -4.17 1.98 -14.46
CA VAL A 59 -4.65 2.99 -13.51
C VAL A 59 -3.52 3.74 -12.79
N ALA A 60 -2.30 3.19 -12.75
CA ALA A 60 -1.15 3.81 -12.11
C ALA A 60 -0.38 4.77 -13.05
N ARG A 61 -0.52 4.61 -14.37
CA ARG A 61 0.23 5.40 -15.38
C ARG A 61 0.07 6.92 -15.23
N PRO A 62 -1.12 7.48 -14.94
CA PRO A 62 -1.28 8.93 -14.79
C PRO A 62 -0.50 9.54 -13.62
N PHE A 63 0.08 8.71 -12.75
CA PHE A 63 0.82 9.10 -11.56
C PHE A 63 2.32 8.76 -11.65
N GLN A 64 2.79 8.34 -12.82
CA GLN A 64 4.17 7.89 -13.07
C GLN A 64 4.99 8.87 -13.93
N ASP A 65 4.35 9.95 -14.41
CA ASP A 65 4.95 11.00 -15.25
C ASP A 65 5.51 12.17 -14.42
#